data_AF-A0AAV0K903-F1
#
_entry.id   AF-A0AAV0K903-F1
#
_cell.length_a   1.000
_cell.length_b   1.000
_cell.length_c   1.000
_cell.angle_alpha   90.00
_cell.angle_beta   90.00
_cell.angle_gamma   90.00
#
_symmetry.space_group_name_H-M   'P 1'
#
loop_
_entity.id
_entity.type
_entity.pdbx_description
1 polymer ?
#
loop_
_entity_poly.entity_id
_entity_poly.type
_entity_poly.pdbx_seq_one_letter_code
_entity_poly.pdbx_strand_id
1 'polypeptide(L)'
;MADSRRYRVGYALLPKKQQSFIQDSLVSLCRDRGIDLVPIDLRRPLIDQGPFDCLLHKLYGDDWSRQLDDFRRYYPDATVIDSPESISRLHNRISMLQVRIHVVVSVVAARFGIPKQIVIYDKETLSDSRSWDLLKFPVIAKPLIADGSAKSHKMSLIFNHDGLDKLKPPIVLQEFVNHGGVIFKVYVVGDYVQCVKRKSLPDVIPGSISSESSMPFSQVSNITTPQRNNDDDDDDDNKYDYYKMPPQSFVVDLARGLRSATKLHLFNFDVIRDSTRENKYLVIDINYFPGYAKMPGYERVLIDFLWDVVSERKRTTVDQMAVAAVTTTAAGGNRPAAAAVGVEENGVSPRQQVMLGCEDEAVRNIAVTNSGCSTSTDNCIDGEDQKEKSPILQV
;
A
#
# COMPACT_ATOMS: atom_id res chain seq x y z
N MET A 1 -39.84 22.44 4.36
CA MET A 1 -38.42 22.18 4.69
C MET A 1 -37.68 22.16 3.37
N ALA A 2 -36.65 22.98 3.18
CA ALA A 2 -35.84 22.93 1.97
C ALA A 2 -35.19 21.54 1.91
N ASP A 3 -35.43 20.82 0.82
CA ASP A 3 -34.84 19.50 0.58
C ASP A 3 -33.31 19.66 0.54
N SER A 4 -32.64 19.29 1.64
CA SER A 4 -31.20 19.41 1.73
C SER A 4 -30.60 18.44 0.73
N ARG A 5 -30.03 18.95 -0.37
CA ARG A 5 -29.39 18.14 -1.42
C ARG A 5 -28.53 17.04 -0.80
N ARG A 6 -28.93 15.79 -1.03
CA ARG A 6 -28.19 14.59 -0.63
C ARG A 6 -27.05 14.33 -1.63
N TYR A 7 -25.93 13.85 -1.14
CA TYR A 7 -24.78 13.48 -1.96
C TYR A 7 -24.85 12.02 -2.36
N ARG A 8 -24.57 11.70 -3.63
CA ARG A 8 -24.56 10.32 -4.13
C ARG A 8 -23.11 9.82 -4.23
N VAL A 9 -22.78 8.81 -3.43
CA VAL A 9 -21.48 8.12 -3.49
C VAL A 9 -21.69 6.77 -4.14
N GLY A 10 -21.29 6.63 -5.41
CA GLY A 10 -21.28 5.35 -6.10
C GLY A 10 -20.16 4.46 -5.54
N TYR A 11 -20.42 3.16 -5.31
CA TYR A 11 -19.36 2.24 -4.89
C TYR A 11 -19.28 0.97 -5.73
N ALA A 12 -18.05 0.57 -6.06
CA ALA A 12 -17.73 -0.63 -6.81
C ALA A 12 -16.59 -1.38 -6.10
N LEU A 13 -16.92 -2.43 -5.34
CA LEU A 13 -15.99 -3.14 -4.47
C LEU A 13 -15.97 -4.63 -4.80
N LEU A 14 -14.84 -5.30 -4.57
CA LEU A 14 -14.81 -6.76 -4.59
C LEU A 14 -15.88 -7.35 -3.65
N PRO A 15 -16.53 -8.48 -4.00
CA PRO A 15 -17.66 -9.03 -3.21
C PRO A 15 -17.35 -9.21 -1.72
N LYS A 16 -16.19 -9.78 -1.38
CA LYS A 16 -15.74 -9.94 0.01
C LYS A 16 -15.58 -8.61 0.75
N LYS A 17 -15.10 -7.58 0.05
CA LYS A 17 -14.91 -6.23 0.60
C LYS A 17 -16.26 -5.57 0.83
N GLN A 18 -17.18 -5.64 -0.13
CA GLN A 18 -18.53 -5.12 0.03
C GLN A 18 -19.23 -5.74 1.26
N GLN A 19 -19.20 -7.08 1.37
CA GLN A 19 -19.83 -7.81 2.48
C GLN A 19 -19.24 -7.50 3.85
N SER A 20 -17.96 -7.10 3.94
CA SER A 20 -17.29 -6.82 5.21
C SER A 20 -17.22 -5.32 5.55
N PHE A 21 -17.48 -4.44 4.58
CA PHE A 21 -17.25 -3.01 4.71
C PHE A 21 -18.53 -2.19 4.62
N ILE A 22 -19.43 -2.51 3.67
CA ILE A 22 -20.72 -1.83 3.48
C ILE A 22 -21.77 -2.51 4.35
N GLN A 23 -21.68 -2.29 5.67
CA GLN A 23 -22.66 -2.79 6.63
C GLN A 23 -23.88 -1.85 6.70
N ASP A 24 -25.02 -2.36 7.18
CA ASP A 24 -26.26 -1.57 7.34
C ASP A 24 -26.08 -0.36 8.27
N SER A 25 -25.21 -0.50 9.28
CA SER A 25 -24.80 0.59 10.18
C SER A 25 -24.16 1.73 9.41
N LEU A 26 -23.17 1.45 8.56
CA LEU A 26 -22.50 2.44 7.73
C LEU A 26 -23.49 3.12 6.78
N VAL A 27 -24.35 2.34 6.11
CA VAL A 27 -25.35 2.88 5.18
C VAL A 27 -26.31 3.84 5.90
N SER A 28 -26.76 3.48 7.10
CA SER A 28 -27.67 4.30 7.90
C SER A 28 -26.99 5.58 8.37
N LEU A 29 -25.77 5.49 8.89
CA LEU A 29 -25.01 6.66 9.35
C LEU A 29 -24.64 7.62 8.21
N CYS A 30 -24.29 7.11 7.02
CA CYS A 30 -24.13 7.93 5.82
C CYS A 30 -25.44 8.65 5.48
N ARG A 31 -26.57 7.92 5.50
CA ARG A 31 -27.88 8.47 5.16
C ARG A 31 -28.27 9.61 6.09
N ASP A 32 -28.02 9.47 7.39
CA ASP A 32 -28.30 10.48 8.42
C ASP A 32 -27.46 11.75 8.22
N ARG A 33 -26.26 11.59 7.67
CA ARG A 33 -25.40 12.72 7.26
C ARG A 33 -25.69 13.22 5.84
N GLY A 34 -26.77 12.78 5.19
CA GLY A 34 -27.13 13.24 3.84
C GLY A 34 -26.26 12.68 2.71
N ILE A 35 -25.64 11.51 2.92
CA ILE A 35 -24.88 10.77 1.91
C ILE A 35 -25.63 9.47 1.57
N ASP A 36 -25.92 9.27 0.30
CA ASP A 36 -26.48 8.03 -0.24
C ASP A 36 -25.38 7.18 -0.85
N LEU A 37 -25.09 6.04 -0.22
CA LEU A 37 -24.21 5.01 -0.78
C LEU A 37 -24.99 4.21 -1.82
N VAL A 38 -24.51 4.21 -3.07
CA VAL A 38 -25.19 3.57 -4.20
C VAL A 38 -24.30 2.47 -4.79
N PRO A 39 -24.70 1.18 -4.74
CA PRO A 39 -23.95 0.12 -5.41
C PRO A 39 -23.95 0.32 -6.92
N ILE A 40 -22.79 0.17 -7.54
CA ILE A 40 -22.63 0.17 -9.00
C ILE A 40 -22.88 -1.25 -9.54
N ASP A 41 -23.76 -1.37 -10.52
CA ASP A 41 -24.01 -2.61 -11.25
C ASP A 41 -22.94 -2.81 -12.33
N LEU A 42 -22.03 -3.77 -12.12
CA LEU A 42 -20.92 -4.07 -13.04
C LEU A 42 -21.37 -4.67 -14.38
N ARG A 43 -22.66 -5.00 -14.54
CA ARG A 43 -23.23 -5.52 -15.79
C ARG A 43 -23.68 -4.40 -16.74
N ARG A 44 -23.61 -3.14 -16.29
CA ARG A 44 -24.03 -1.96 -17.05
C ARG A 44 -22.87 -0.97 -17.14
N PRO A 45 -22.77 -0.17 -18.22
CA PRO A 45 -21.76 0.87 -18.31
C PRO A 45 -21.82 1.82 -17.11
N LEU A 46 -20.64 2.18 -16.56
CA LEU A 46 -20.57 3.08 -15.41
C LEU A 46 -21.17 4.47 -15.69
N ILE A 47 -20.97 4.99 -16.90
CA ILE A 47 -21.45 6.31 -17.34
C ILE A 47 -22.98 6.46 -17.24
N ASP A 48 -23.72 5.36 -17.39
CA ASP A 48 -25.19 5.34 -17.40
C ASP A 48 -25.81 5.27 -15.99
N GLN A 49 -24.99 5.16 -14.95
CA GLN A 49 -25.44 4.95 -13.56
C GLN A 49 -25.34 6.22 -12.69
N GLY A 50 -24.65 7.24 -13.21
CA GLY A 50 -24.50 8.54 -12.58
C GLY A 50 -25.79 9.39 -12.58
N PRO A 51 -25.70 10.68 -12.25
CA PRO A 51 -24.50 11.36 -11.75
C PRO A 51 -24.19 10.94 -10.30
N PHE A 52 -22.90 10.74 -10.01
CA PHE A 52 -22.40 10.59 -8.63
C PHE A 52 -21.61 11.83 -8.26
N ASP A 53 -21.64 12.23 -6.99
CA ASP A 53 -20.76 13.29 -6.48
C ASP A 53 -19.35 12.74 -6.21
N CYS A 54 -19.28 11.45 -5.84
CA CYS A 54 -18.04 10.73 -5.58
C CYS A 54 -18.19 9.24 -5.96
N LEU A 55 -17.10 8.61 -6.37
CA LEU A 55 -17.01 7.19 -6.69
C LEU A 55 -15.92 6.52 -5.86
N LEU A 56 -16.32 5.56 -5.04
CA LEU A 56 -15.43 4.77 -4.18
C LEU A 56 -15.23 3.38 -4.79
N HIS A 57 -14.00 2.99 -5.08
CA HIS A 57 -13.78 1.70 -5.74
C HIS A 57 -12.61 0.89 -5.22
N LYS A 58 -12.72 -0.43 -5.37
CA LYS A 58 -11.65 -1.39 -5.16
C LYS A 58 -11.81 -2.52 -6.16
N LEU A 59 -11.71 -2.18 -7.44
CA LEU A 59 -11.68 -3.12 -8.55
C LEU A 59 -10.43 -2.83 -9.39
N TYR A 60 -10.00 -3.84 -10.14
CA TYR A 60 -8.76 -3.82 -10.90
C TYR A 60 -9.01 -4.35 -12.32
N GLY A 61 -8.06 -4.08 -13.22
CA GLY A 61 -8.08 -4.57 -14.59
C GLY A 61 -8.41 -3.49 -15.61
N ASP A 62 -7.98 -3.72 -16.86
CA ASP A 62 -8.02 -2.73 -17.93
C ASP A 62 -9.43 -2.29 -18.29
N ASP A 63 -10.41 -3.19 -18.15
CA ASP A 63 -11.81 -2.85 -18.39
C ASP A 63 -12.33 -1.82 -17.39
N TRP A 64 -12.08 -2.05 -16.09
CA TRP A 64 -12.50 -1.13 -15.04
C TRP A 64 -11.78 0.21 -15.16
N SER A 65 -10.48 0.20 -15.47
CA SER A 65 -9.71 1.42 -15.72
C SER A 65 -10.31 2.26 -16.85
N ARG A 66 -10.67 1.64 -17.98
CA ARG A 66 -11.33 2.33 -19.10
C ARG A 66 -12.69 2.91 -18.69
N GLN A 67 -13.50 2.16 -17.96
CA GLN A 67 -14.79 2.66 -17.47
C GLN A 67 -14.63 3.87 -16.54
N LEU A 68 -13.60 3.88 -15.69
CA LEU A 68 -13.29 5.03 -14.83
C LEU A 68 -12.83 6.24 -15.65
N ASP A 69 -12.03 6.05 -16.69
CA ASP A 69 -11.58 7.14 -17.56
C ASP A 69 -12.76 7.77 -18.33
N ASP A 70 -13.66 6.95 -18.87
CA ASP A 70 -14.87 7.42 -19.54
C ASP A 70 -15.80 8.15 -18.56
N PHE A 71 -15.97 7.61 -17.35
CA PHE A 71 -16.75 8.26 -16.29
C PHE A 71 -16.15 9.62 -15.89
N ARG A 72 -14.84 9.73 -15.75
CA ARG A 72 -14.16 11.00 -15.41
C ARG A 72 -14.28 12.03 -16.53
N ARG A 73 -14.34 11.61 -17.79
CA ARG A 73 -14.56 12.52 -18.93
C ARG A 73 -16.00 13.03 -18.97
N TYR A 74 -16.97 12.15 -18.70
CA TYR A 74 -18.39 12.47 -18.77
C TYR A 74 -18.89 13.22 -17.52
N TYR A 75 -18.36 12.88 -16.34
CA TYR A 75 -18.62 13.53 -15.06
C TYR A 75 -17.30 14.07 -14.47
N PRO A 76 -16.68 15.12 -15.07
CA PRO A 76 -15.38 15.68 -14.62
C PRO A 76 -15.40 16.20 -13.18
N ASP A 77 -16.60 16.46 -12.74
CA ASP A 77 -17.00 17.01 -11.47
C ASP A 77 -17.04 15.94 -10.35
N ALA A 78 -17.17 14.67 -10.70
CA ALA A 78 -17.22 13.56 -9.75
C ALA A 78 -15.81 13.16 -9.28
N THR A 79 -15.60 13.07 -7.97
CA THR A 79 -14.31 12.61 -7.42
C THR A 79 -14.21 11.09 -7.47
N VAL A 80 -13.09 10.54 -7.98
CA VAL A 80 -12.81 9.10 -7.95
C VAL A 80 -11.79 8.79 -6.86
N ILE A 81 -12.19 7.97 -5.88
CA ILE A 81 -11.39 7.56 -4.73
C ILE A 81 -10.97 6.09 -4.87
N ASP A 82 -9.70 5.75 -5.03
CA ASP A 82 -8.55 6.58 -5.42
C ASP A 82 -8.27 6.48 -6.93
N SER A 83 -7.37 7.30 -7.48
CA SER A 83 -7.08 7.23 -8.93
C SER A 83 -6.39 5.90 -9.30
N PRO A 84 -6.71 5.27 -10.46
CA PRO A 84 -6.06 4.04 -10.91
C PRO A 84 -4.53 4.16 -11.00
N GLU A 85 -4.00 5.32 -11.39
CA GLU A 85 -2.56 5.60 -11.46
C GLU A 85 -1.90 5.60 -10.07
N SER A 86 -2.60 6.07 -9.04
CA SER A 86 -2.07 6.04 -7.66
C SER A 86 -2.10 4.63 -7.09
N ILE A 87 -3.15 3.86 -7.42
CA ILE A 87 -3.32 2.47 -6.98
C ILE A 87 -2.28 1.55 -7.64
N SER A 88 -2.01 1.72 -8.94
CA SER A 88 -1.09 0.86 -9.69
C SER A 88 0.34 0.87 -9.13
N ARG A 89 0.75 1.96 -8.48
CA ARG A 89 2.04 2.07 -7.76
C ARG A 89 2.19 1.06 -6.62
N LEU A 90 1.08 0.54 -6.09
CA LEU A 90 1.10 -0.48 -5.03
C LEU A 90 1.01 -1.92 -5.54
N HIS A 91 0.71 -2.16 -6.83
CA HIS A 91 0.62 -3.52 -7.36
C HIS A 91 1.96 -4.26 -7.45
N ASN A 92 3.05 -3.50 -7.48
CA ASN A 92 4.40 -4.04 -7.44
C ASN A 92 5.04 -3.69 -6.08
N ARG A 93 5.41 -4.72 -5.32
CA ARG A 93 6.00 -4.56 -3.97
C ARG A 93 7.31 -3.75 -3.97
N ILE A 94 8.00 -3.66 -5.11
CA ILE A 94 9.14 -2.78 -5.31
C ILE A 94 8.70 -1.33 -5.28
N SER A 95 7.85 -0.93 -6.23
CA SER A 95 7.41 0.45 -6.38
C SER A 95 6.67 0.93 -5.13
N MET A 96 5.98 0.01 -4.44
CA MET A 96 5.29 0.23 -3.18
C MET A 96 6.22 0.74 -2.06
N LEU A 97 7.41 0.16 -1.91
CA LEU A 97 8.36 0.54 -0.85
C LEU A 97 9.46 1.48 -1.34
N GLN A 98 9.62 1.64 -2.65
CA GLN A 98 10.48 2.64 -3.28
C GLN A 98 9.85 4.03 -3.37
N VAL A 99 8.65 4.20 -2.83
CA VAL A 99 8.03 5.51 -2.66
C VAL A 99 9.07 6.40 -1.96
N ARG A 100 9.65 7.37 -2.68
CA ARG A 100 10.61 8.32 -2.12
C ARG A 100 9.87 9.24 -1.17
N ILE A 101 9.78 8.82 0.08
CA ILE A 101 9.13 9.60 1.12
C ILE A 101 10.09 10.72 1.52
N HIS A 102 9.81 11.94 1.09
CA HIS A 102 10.46 13.11 1.66
C HIS A 102 9.68 13.48 2.93
N VAL A 103 9.94 12.74 4.02
CA VAL A 103 9.35 13.10 5.33
C VAL A 103 10.26 14.11 5.99
N VAL A 104 9.82 15.35 6.12
CA VAL A 104 10.40 16.26 7.11
C VAL A 104 9.76 15.89 8.44
N VAL A 105 10.36 14.94 9.17
CA VAL A 105 9.88 14.56 10.51
C VAL A 105 10.15 15.75 11.41
N SER A 106 9.09 16.41 11.87
CA SER A 106 9.23 17.52 12.79
C SER A 106 9.51 16.96 14.19
N VAL A 107 10.75 17.18 14.66
CA VAL A 107 11.09 17.23 16.10
C VAL A 107 11.18 15.90 16.87
N VAL A 108 11.35 14.72 16.25
CA VAL A 108 11.57 13.48 17.02
C VAL A 108 12.80 12.71 16.57
N ALA A 109 13.62 12.23 17.51
CA ALA A 109 14.77 11.33 17.31
C ALA A 109 14.40 9.94 16.72
N ALA A 110 13.16 9.75 16.27
CA ALA A 110 12.69 8.54 15.64
C ALA A 110 13.13 8.52 14.17
N ARG A 111 13.80 7.44 13.77
CA ARG A 111 14.25 7.24 12.39
C ARG A 111 13.31 6.25 11.72
N PHE A 112 12.98 6.47 10.46
CA PHE A 112 12.27 5.49 9.65
C PHE A 112 13.18 4.94 8.55
N GLY A 113 12.78 3.83 7.96
CA GLY A 113 13.41 3.25 6.79
C GLY A 113 12.60 2.09 6.25
N ILE A 114 13.20 1.34 5.34
CA ILE A 114 12.69 0.05 4.84
C ILE A 114 13.78 -1.01 5.06
N PRO A 115 13.43 -2.26 5.40
CA PRO A 115 14.43 -3.33 5.41
C PRO A 115 15.03 -3.49 4.02
N LYS A 116 16.30 -3.93 3.94
CA LYS A 116 16.90 -4.18 2.63
C LYS A 116 16.08 -5.26 1.91
N GLN A 117 15.93 -5.06 0.61
CA GLN A 117 15.20 -6.01 -0.21
C GLN A 117 15.68 -5.98 -1.65
N ILE A 118 15.49 -7.10 -2.32
CA ILE A 118 15.79 -7.28 -3.74
C ILE A 118 14.64 -8.02 -4.39
N VAL A 119 14.60 -7.96 -5.72
CA VAL A 119 13.67 -8.76 -6.50
C VAL A 119 14.39 -9.76 -7.35
N ILE A 120 13.83 -10.95 -7.33
CA ILE A 120 14.28 -12.10 -8.08
C ILE A 120 13.16 -12.44 -9.06
N TYR A 121 13.43 -12.22 -10.35
CA TYR A 121 12.45 -12.43 -11.42
C TYR A 121 12.42 -13.88 -11.91
N ASP A 122 13.56 -14.56 -11.83
CA ASP A 122 13.80 -15.86 -12.45
C ASP A 122 14.66 -16.76 -11.56
N LYS A 123 14.75 -18.05 -11.92
CA LYS A 123 15.43 -19.07 -11.09
C LYS A 123 16.95 -18.94 -11.18
N GLU A 124 17.45 -18.48 -12.31
CA GLU A 124 18.86 -18.28 -12.59
C GLU A 124 19.45 -17.27 -11.61
N THR A 125 18.76 -16.13 -11.45
CA THR A 125 19.10 -15.07 -10.50
C THR A 125 18.95 -15.54 -9.06
N LEU A 126 17.95 -16.38 -8.75
CA LEU A 126 17.76 -16.95 -7.41
C LEU A 126 18.95 -17.85 -7.01
N SER A 127 19.51 -18.57 -7.98
CA SER A 127 20.60 -19.53 -7.80
C SER A 127 21.98 -18.87 -7.74
N ASP A 128 22.10 -17.63 -8.22
CA ASP A 128 23.35 -16.85 -8.13
C ASP A 128 23.43 -16.12 -6.79
N SER A 129 24.31 -16.58 -5.90
CA SER A 129 24.49 -15.97 -4.57
C SER A 129 24.82 -14.47 -4.63
N ARG A 130 25.57 -14.06 -5.65
CA ARG A 130 25.97 -12.66 -5.86
C ARG A 130 24.77 -11.72 -6.00
N SER A 131 23.62 -12.24 -6.44
CA SER A 131 22.37 -11.48 -6.55
C SER A 131 21.80 -11.05 -5.20
N TRP A 132 22.14 -11.77 -4.12
CA TRP A 132 21.59 -11.57 -2.79
C TRP A 132 22.63 -11.48 -1.66
N ASP A 133 23.93 -11.46 -1.98
CA ASP A 133 25.05 -11.35 -1.03
C ASP A 133 24.94 -10.17 -0.04
N LEU A 134 24.18 -9.13 -0.38
CA LEU A 134 23.98 -7.95 0.46
C LEU A 134 22.88 -8.10 1.52
N LEU A 135 22.07 -9.16 1.43
CA LEU A 135 21.00 -9.48 2.37
C LEU A 135 21.53 -10.33 3.53
N LYS A 136 21.07 -10.00 4.73
CA LYS A 136 21.28 -10.80 5.93
C LYS A 136 20.10 -11.74 6.15
N PHE A 137 20.42 -13.01 6.39
CA PHE A 137 19.44 -14.00 6.78
C PHE A 137 19.08 -13.86 8.28
N PRO A 138 17.84 -14.16 8.68
CA PRO A 138 16.76 -14.67 7.82
C PRO A 138 16.13 -13.60 6.91
N VAL A 139 15.54 -14.03 5.79
CA VAL A 139 14.82 -13.16 4.85
C VAL A 139 13.38 -13.62 4.70
N ILE A 140 12.46 -12.68 4.51
CA ILE A 140 11.09 -12.94 4.13
C ILE A 140 11.02 -13.04 2.61
N ALA A 141 10.50 -14.15 2.11
CA ALA A 141 10.12 -14.31 0.71
C ALA A 141 8.64 -13.96 0.53
N LYS A 142 8.35 -13.01 -0.38
CA LYS A 142 7.00 -12.54 -0.72
C LYS A 142 6.80 -12.60 -2.23
N PRO A 143 5.62 -12.97 -2.76
CA PRO A 143 5.31 -12.85 -4.19
C PRO A 143 5.45 -11.40 -4.65
N LEU A 144 6.01 -11.17 -5.85
CA LEU A 144 6.21 -9.81 -6.38
C LEU A 144 4.89 -9.04 -6.57
N ILE A 145 3.84 -9.76 -7.00
CA ILE A 145 2.50 -9.20 -7.24
C ILE A 145 1.77 -9.05 -5.90
N ALA A 146 1.28 -7.83 -5.63
CA ALA A 146 0.50 -7.48 -4.44
C ALA A 146 -0.91 -7.00 -4.84
N ASP A 147 -1.71 -7.91 -5.39
CA ASP A 147 -3.09 -7.64 -5.87
C ASP A 147 -4.18 -8.03 -4.85
N GLY A 148 -3.80 -8.52 -3.67
CA GLY A 148 -4.72 -8.99 -2.64
C GLY A 148 -5.37 -10.35 -2.96
N SER A 149 -4.91 -11.06 -3.98
CA SER A 149 -5.31 -12.45 -4.25
C SER A 149 -4.72 -13.41 -3.20
N ALA A 150 -5.33 -14.58 -3.02
CA ALA A 150 -4.79 -15.59 -2.10
C ALA A 150 -3.34 -16.00 -2.44
N LYS A 151 -2.95 -15.94 -3.73
CA LYS A 151 -1.59 -16.24 -4.18
C LYS A 151 -0.59 -15.17 -3.73
N SER A 152 -1.00 -13.91 -3.62
CA SER A 152 -0.15 -12.79 -3.18
C SER A 152 0.25 -12.84 -1.69
N HIS A 153 -0.39 -13.71 -0.90
CA HIS A 153 -0.18 -13.86 0.55
C HIS A 153 0.67 -15.07 0.96
N LYS A 154 1.18 -15.88 0.01
CA LYS A 154 2.06 -17.01 0.33
C LYS A 154 3.46 -16.51 0.71
N MET A 155 3.65 -16.22 1.99
CA MET A 155 4.91 -15.73 2.55
C MET A 155 5.63 -16.83 3.35
N SER A 156 6.95 -16.85 3.23
CA SER A 156 7.81 -17.77 3.96
C SER A 156 8.98 -17.01 4.56
N LEU A 157 9.42 -17.44 5.73
CA LEU A 157 10.67 -17.03 6.34
C LEU A 157 11.76 -18.02 5.91
N ILE A 158 12.85 -17.49 5.37
CA ILE A 158 13.97 -18.26 4.83
C ILE A 158 15.16 -18.05 5.76
N PHE A 159 15.67 -19.13 6.34
CA PHE A 159 16.68 -19.06 7.40
C PHE A 159 18.11 -19.10 6.87
N ASN A 160 18.31 -19.71 5.70
CA ASN A 160 19.61 -19.86 5.06
C ASN A 160 19.43 -20.06 3.54
N HIS A 161 20.56 -20.15 2.84
CA HIS A 161 20.60 -20.25 1.38
C HIS A 161 19.83 -21.47 0.84
N ASP A 162 19.92 -22.62 1.50
CA ASP A 162 19.21 -23.86 1.13
C ASP A 162 17.68 -23.70 1.13
N GLY A 163 17.16 -22.66 1.78
CA GLY A 163 15.73 -22.37 1.82
C GLY A 163 15.22 -21.69 0.55
N LEU A 164 16.11 -21.11 -0.25
CA LEU A 164 15.79 -20.38 -1.47
C LEU A 164 15.35 -21.31 -2.60
N ASP A 165 15.93 -22.51 -2.71
CA ASP A 165 15.67 -23.46 -3.82
C ASP A 165 14.19 -23.85 -3.98
N LYS A 166 13.41 -23.73 -2.90
CA LYS A 166 11.98 -24.07 -2.86
C LYS A 166 11.09 -22.93 -3.36
N LEU A 167 11.65 -21.74 -3.61
CA LEU A 167 10.90 -20.56 -3.99
C LEU A 167 10.63 -20.54 -5.49
N LYS A 168 9.51 -19.91 -5.87
CA LYS A 168 9.10 -19.75 -7.26
C LYS A 168 9.04 -18.26 -7.57
N PRO A 169 10.04 -17.70 -8.27
CA PRO A 169 9.99 -16.35 -8.80
C PRO A 169 8.75 -16.09 -9.69
N PRO A 170 8.28 -14.84 -9.84
CA PRO A 170 8.92 -13.62 -9.33
C PRO A 170 8.59 -13.35 -7.85
N ILE A 171 9.63 -13.05 -7.07
CA ILE A 171 9.56 -12.84 -5.62
C ILE A 171 10.37 -11.63 -5.17
N VAL A 172 10.00 -11.08 -4.03
CA VAL A 172 10.79 -10.15 -3.23
C VAL A 172 11.43 -10.92 -2.08
N LEU A 173 12.74 -10.78 -1.91
CA LEU A 173 13.45 -11.19 -0.70
C LEU A 173 13.72 -9.92 0.12
N GLN A 174 13.22 -9.89 1.35
CA GLN A 174 13.35 -8.74 2.26
C GLN A 174 13.99 -9.21 3.57
N GLU A 175 14.99 -8.51 4.09
CA GLU A 175 15.59 -8.85 5.39
C GLU A 175 14.53 -8.91 6.50
N PHE A 176 14.56 -9.99 7.29
CA PHE A 176 13.78 -10.09 8.50
C PHE A 176 14.50 -9.34 9.62
N VAL A 177 13.79 -8.44 10.29
CA VAL A 177 14.32 -7.67 11.41
C VAL A 177 13.55 -8.07 12.67
N ASN A 178 14.24 -8.57 13.69
CA ASN A 178 13.63 -8.84 14.99
C ASN A 178 12.97 -7.57 15.53
N HIS A 179 11.71 -7.68 15.94
CA HIS A 179 10.85 -6.56 16.29
C HIS A 179 9.93 -6.85 17.48
N GLY A 180 10.27 -7.85 18.30
CA GLY A 180 9.55 -8.20 19.51
C GLY A 180 8.17 -8.80 19.27
N GLY A 181 7.92 -9.34 18.08
CA GLY A 181 6.61 -9.89 17.72
C GLY A 181 5.48 -8.85 17.64
N VAL A 182 5.80 -7.56 17.46
CA VAL A 182 4.80 -6.48 17.36
C VAL A 182 4.86 -5.75 16.04
N ILE A 183 3.71 -5.62 15.38
CA ILE A 183 3.53 -4.79 14.19
C ILE A 183 2.57 -3.64 14.49
N PHE A 184 2.92 -2.44 14.05
CA PHE A 184 2.10 -1.25 14.13
C PHE A 184 1.45 -1.02 12.78
N LYS A 185 0.12 -1.18 12.73
CA LYS A 185 -0.68 -1.00 11.54
C LYS A 185 -1.25 0.41 11.53
N VAL A 186 -0.79 1.25 10.61
CA VAL A 186 -1.17 2.65 10.52
C VAL A 186 -2.20 2.82 9.41
N TYR A 187 -3.45 3.07 9.78
CA TYR A 187 -4.56 3.35 8.89
C TYR A 187 -4.59 4.83 8.53
N VAL A 188 -4.76 5.12 7.24
CA VAL A 188 -4.87 6.46 6.69
C VAL A 188 -6.18 6.57 5.91
N VAL A 189 -7.01 7.53 6.31
CA VAL A 189 -8.29 7.86 5.68
C VAL A 189 -8.33 9.38 5.46
N GLY A 190 -7.94 9.82 4.27
CA GLY A 190 -7.72 11.24 4.01
C GLY A 190 -6.58 11.78 4.88
N ASP A 191 -6.91 12.74 5.75
CA ASP A 191 -5.96 13.30 6.74
C ASP A 191 -6.04 12.61 8.11
N TYR A 192 -7.02 11.73 8.33
CA TYR A 192 -7.14 10.97 9.57
C TYR A 192 -6.13 9.82 9.60
N VAL A 193 -5.41 9.70 10.72
CA VAL A 193 -4.37 8.68 10.92
C VAL A 193 -4.61 7.94 12.23
N GLN A 194 -4.73 6.62 12.16
CA GLN A 194 -4.86 5.75 13.32
C GLN A 194 -3.81 4.65 13.33
N CYS A 195 -2.98 4.65 14.36
CA CYS A 195 -2.07 3.54 14.63
C CYS A 195 -2.75 2.52 15.54
N VAL A 196 -2.65 1.23 15.19
CA VAL A 196 -3.03 0.13 16.08
C VAL A 196 -1.90 -0.87 16.18
N LYS A 197 -1.76 -1.50 17.34
CA LYS A 197 -0.77 -2.55 17.59
C LYS A 197 -1.38 -3.92 17.28
N ARG A 198 -0.62 -4.83 16.66
CA ARG A 198 -1.00 -6.23 16.48
C ARG A 198 0.16 -7.18 16.79
N LYS A 199 -0.17 -8.42 17.11
CA LYS A 199 0.81 -9.53 17.12
C LYS A 199 1.38 -9.72 15.72
N SER A 200 2.66 -10.05 15.66
CA SER A 200 3.47 -10.27 14.47
C SER A 200 4.32 -11.54 14.64
N LEU A 201 5.18 -11.84 13.67
CA LEU A 201 6.12 -12.94 13.77
C LEU A 201 7.07 -12.74 14.95
N PRO A 202 7.32 -13.78 15.76
CA PRO A 202 8.22 -13.68 16.89
C PRO A 202 9.68 -13.49 16.43
N ASP A 203 10.52 -13.05 17.37
CA ASP A 203 11.95 -12.85 17.09
C ASP A 203 12.65 -14.18 16.80
N VAL A 204 13.58 -14.13 15.86
CA VAL A 204 14.42 -15.28 15.50
C VAL A 204 15.73 -15.20 16.27
N ILE A 205 16.06 -16.26 17.01
CA ILE A 205 17.32 -16.38 17.75
C ILE A 205 18.34 -17.11 16.87
N PRO A 206 19.49 -16.49 16.54
CA PRO A 206 20.56 -17.15 15.80
C PRO A 206 20.98 -18.47 16.47
N GLY A 207 21.03 -19.57 15.71
CA GLY A 207 21.44 -20.90 16.20
C GLY A 207 20.33 -21.75 16.83
N SER A 208 19.13 -21.21 17.07
CA SER A 208 17.99 -21.99 17.60
C SER A 208 17.25 -22.83 16.54
N ILE A 209 17.52 -22.58 15.26
CA ILE A 209 16.87 -23.23 14.13
C ILE A 209 17.85 -24.24 13.53
N SER A 210 17.92 -25.43 14.12
CA SER A 210 19.02 -26.37 13.84
C SER A 210 18.79 -27.32 12.66
N SER A 211 17.69 -27.22 11.90
CA SER A 211 17.48 -28.11 10.74
C SER A 211 16.59 -27.61 9.60
N GLU A 212 15.76 -26.58 9.80
CA GLU A 212 14.85 -26.10 8.74
C GLU A 212 15.45 -24.94 7.95
N SER A 213 15.41 -25.05 6.61
CA SER A 213 15.93 -24.03 5.71
C SER A 213 14.92 -22.92 5.38
N SER A 214 13.62 -23.24 5.47
CA SER A 214 12.53 -22.29 5.27
C SER A 214 11.23 -22.75 5.95
N MET A 215 10.40 -21.79 6.36
CA MET A 215 9.13 -22.06 7.01
C MET A 215 8.03 -21.09 6.55
N PRO A 216 6.82 -21.56 6.22
CA PRO A 216 5.66 -20.70 5.98
C PRO A 216 5.30 -19.89 7.23
N PHE A 217 4.84 -18.64 7.06
CA PHE A 217 4.49 -17.76 8.19
C PHE A 217 3.50 -18.37 9.19
N SER A 218 2.57 -19.19 8.72
CA SER A 218 1.59 -19.90 9.56
C SER A 218 2.20 -20.89 10.54
N GLN A 219 3.45 -21.32 10.32
CA GLN A 219 4.17 -22.24 11.18
C GLN A 219 5.22 -21.54 12.05
N VAL A 220 5.66 -20.33 11.66
CA VAL A 220 6.72 -19.57 12.36
C VAL A 220 6.31 -19.17 13.78
N SER A 221 5.02 -18.95 14.01
CA SER A 221 4.48 -18.68 15.36
C SER A 221 4.83 -19.77 16.38
N ASN A 222 5.10 -21.00 15.93
CA ASN A 222 5.33 -22.15 16.79
C ASN A 222 6.80 -22.32 17.24
N ILE A 223 7.75 -21.56 16.69
CA ILE A 223 9.19 -21.73 16.97
C ILE A 223 9.61 -21.15 18.34
N THR A 224 8.86 -20.19 18.89
CA THR A 224 9.29 -19.42 20.07
C THR A 224 8.60 -19.78 21.38
N THR A 225 7.93 -20.93 21.45
CA THR A 225 7.64 -21.58 22.74
C THR A 225 8.85 -22.42 23.13
N PRO A 226 9.84 -21.91 23.89
CA PRO A 226 10.59 -22.82 24.73
C PRO A 226 9.55 -23.52 25.61
N GLN A 227 9.61 -24.85 25.72
CA GLN A 227 9.03 -25.55 26.86
C GLN A 227 9.66 -24.96 28.12
N ARG A 228 9.10 -23.86 28.63
CA ARG A 228 9.24 -23.49 30.02
C ARG A 228 8.24 -24.38 30.72
N ASN A 229 8.73 -25.50 31.24
CA ASN A 229 8.02 -26.21 32.27
C ASN A 229 7.66 -25.22 33.39
N ASN A 230 6.40 -25.30 33.84
CA ASN A 230 5.79 -24.72 35.04
C ASN A 230 4.82 -23.54 34.77
N ASP A 231 3.53 -23.90 34.72
CA ASP A 231 2.43 -23.32 35.52
C ASP A 231 2.09 -21.82 35.46
N ASP A 232 2.35 -21.10 34.36
CA ASP A 232 1.83 -19.72 34.16
C ASP A 232 1.37 -19.47 32.69
N ASP A 233 0.54 -20.36 32.15
CA ASP A 233 0.03 -20.29 30.76
C ASP A 233 -1.07 -19.23 30.52
N ASP A 234 -1.35 -18.34 31.48
CA ASP A 234 -2.41 -17.32 31.37
C ASP A 234 -1.92 -15.90 31.02
N ASP A 235 -0.62 -15.65 30.81
CA ASP A 235 -0.05 -14.28 30.74
C ASP A 235 0.67 -13.89 29.42
N ASP A 236 0.61 -14.70 28.35
CA ASP A 236 1.25 -14.35 27.06
C ASP A 236 0.46 -13.31 26.25
N ASP A 237 -0.86 -13.17 26.50
CA ASP A 237 -1.68 -12.14 25.86
C ASP A 237 -1.34 -10.71 26.36
N ASN A 238 -0.83 -10.57 27.59
CA ASN A 238 -0.48 -9.27 28.19
C ASN A 238 0.89 -8.73 27.74
N LYS A 239 1.80 -9.58 27.24
CA LYS A 239 3.19 -9.18 26.94
C LYS A 239 3.30 -8.15 25.81
N TYR A 240 2.42 -8.23 24.82
CA TYR A 240 2.41 -7.28 23.70
C TYR A 240 1.88 -5.90 24.09
N ASP A 241 1.09 -5.80 25.16
CA ASP A 241 0.51 -4.52 25.57
C ASP A 241 1.57 -3.56 26.14
N TYR A 242 2.63 -4.11 26.75
CA TYR A 242 3.79 -3.36 27.24
C TYR A 242 4.66 -2.72 26.14
N TYR A 243 4.56 -3.17 24.88
CA TYR A 243 5.31 -2.53 23.80
C TYR A 243 4.81 -1.12 23.55
N LYS A 244 5.68 -0.12 23.70
CA LYS A 244 5.31 1.28 23.52
C LYS A 244 4.87 1.55 22.07
N MET A 245 3.74 2.24 21.92
CA MET A 245 3.31 2.77 20.63
C MET A 245 4.36 3.74 20.07
N PRO A 246 4.51 3.84 18.74
CA PRO A 246 5.33 4.89 18.14
C PRO A 246 4.76 6.28 18.52
N PRO A 247 5.60 7.31 18.62
CA PRO A 247 5.12 8.67 18.89
C PRO A 247 4.06 9.11 17.87
N GLN A 248 2.95 9.67 18.33
CA GLN A 248 1.83 10.03 17.45
C GLN A 248 2.24 11.02 16.35
N SER A 249 3.05 12.04 16.69
CA SER A 249 3.57 13.01 15.73
C SER A 249 4.38 12.35 14.61
N PHE A 250 5.24 11.39 14.97
CA PHE A 250 6.02 10.61 14.01
C PHE A 250 5.11 9.81 13.06
N VAL A 251 4.08 9.13 13.59
CA VAL A 251 3.15 8.35 12.75
C VAL A 251 2.38 9.25 11.81
N VAL A 252 1.91 10.41 12.28
CA VAL A 252 1.18 11.39 11.46
C VAL A 252 2.07 11.97 10.36
N ASP A 253 3.31 12.35 10.67
CA ASP A 253 4.25 12.87 9.68
C ASP A 253 4.62 11.82 8.62
N LEU A 254 4.86 10.58 9.04
CA LEU A 254 5.13 9.46 8.13
C LEU A 254 3.90 9.17 7.23
N ALA A 255 2.70 9.13 7.81
CA ALA A 255 1.46 8.95 7.05
C ALA A 255 1.24 10.08 6.05
N ARG A 256 1.51 11.34 6.42
CA ARG A 256 1.43 12.49 5.53
C ARG A 256 2.42 12.37 4.38
N GLY A 257 3.68 12.04 4.66
CA GLY A 257 4.70 11.83 3.63
C GLY A 257 4.33 10.70 2.65
N LEU A 258 3.85 9.57 3.18
CA LEU A 258 3.38 8.44 2.36
C LEU A 258 2.17 8.83 1.51
N ARG A 259 1.21 9.55 2.07
CA ARG A 259 0.05 10.04 1.31
C ARG A 259 0.48 10.99 0.19
N SER A 260 1.38 11.94 0.45
CA SER A 260 1.89 12.85 -0.58
C SER A 260 2.59 12.10 -1.71
N ALA A 261 3.34 11.05 -1.40
CA ALA A 261 4.13 10.33 -2.38
C ALA A 261 3.32 9.27 -3.16
N THR A 262 2.34 8.62 -2.51
CA THR A 262 1.44 7.64 -3.13
C THR A 262 0.23 8.28 -3.81
N LYS A 263 -0.17 9.48 -3.37
CA LYS A 263 -1.41 10.18 -3.73
C LYS A 263 -2.69 9.40 -3.40
N LEU A 264 -2.62 8.47 -2.46
CA LEU A 264 -3.77 7.69 -1.99
C LEU A 264 -4.44 8.35 -0.81
N HIS A 265 -5.77 8.29 -0.76
CA HIS A 265 -6.55 8.69 0.41
C HIS A 265 -6.84 7.51 1.34
N LEU A 266 -7.02 6.31 0.79
CA LEU A 266 -7.42 5.13 1.55
C LEU A 266 -6.33 4.06 1.50
N PHE A 267 -5.48 4.02 2.52
CA PHE A 267 -4.45 2.98 2.63
C PHE A 267 -4.12 2.68 4.09
N ASN A 268 -3.43 1.58 4.32
CA ASN A 268 -2.62 1.45 5.54
C ASN A 268 -1.20 1.09 5.17
N PHE A 269 -0.31 1.26 6.12
CA PHE A 269 1.03 0.72 6.04
C PHE A 269 1.40 0.05 7.35
N ASP A 270 2.30 -0.91 7.23
CA ASP A 270 2.73 -1.78 8.30
C ASP A 270 4.12 -1.38 8.73
N VAL A 271 4.29 -1.09 10.02
CA VAL A 271 5.53 -0.61 10.62
C VAL A 271 5.98 -1.56 11.70
N ILE A 272 7.26 -1.92 11.71
CA ILE A 272 7.91 -2.64 12.82
C ILE A 272 8.93 -1.73 13.50
N ARG A 273 9.23 -2.00 14.76
CA ARG A 273 10.32 -1.34 15.49
C ARG A 273 11.49 -2.30 15.60
N ASP A 274 12.66 -1.90 15.12
CA ASP A 274 13.89 -2.70 15.23
C ASP A 274 14.22 -2.92 16.71
N SER A 275 14.24 -4.18 17.14
CA SER A 275 14.54 -4.56 18.53
C SER A 275 15.98 -4.24 18.94
N THR A 276 16.89 -4.14 17.98
CA THR A 276 18.32 -3.91 18.23
C THR A 276 18.69 -2.42 18.28
N ARG A 277 17.80 -1.53 17.80
CA ARG A 277 18.04 -0.10 17.72
C ARG A 277 16.87 0.67 18.28
N GLU A 278 17.14 1.44 19.33
CA GLU A 278 16.10 2.28 19.93
C GLU A 278 15.55 3.29 18.92
N ASN A 279 14.22 3.41 18.83
CA ASN A 279 13.51 4.36 17.99
C ASN A 279 13.79 4.28 16.48
N LYS A 280 14.24 3.12 15.96
CA LYS A 280 14.26 2.84 14.52
C LYS A 280 13.00 2.07 14.10
N TYR A 281 12.21 2.68 13.23
CA TYR A 281 10.98 2.12 12.67
C TYR A 281 11.18 1.75 11.20
N LEU A 282 10.56 0.66 10.76
CA LEU A 282 10.72 0.16 9.40
C LEU A 282 9.35 -0.08 8.78
N VAL A 283 9.08 0.53 7.63
CA VAL A 283 7.88 0.27 6.83
C VAL A 283 8.11 -1.00 6.03
N ILE A 284 7.21 -1.98 6.16
CA ILE A 284 7.41 -3.31 5.55
C ILE A 284 6.34 -3.69 4.51
N ASP A 285 5.22 -2.97 4.48
CA ASP A 285 4.11 -3.19 3.55
C ASP A 285 3.19 -1.96 3.47
N ILE A 286 2.57 -1.71 2.31
CA ILE A 286 1.54 -0.68 2.12
C ILE A 286 0.37 -1.29 1.36
N ASN A 287 -0.85 -1.13 1.86
CA ASN A 287 -2.03 -1.76 1.28
C ASN A 287 -3.08 -0.73 0.89
N TYR A 288 -3.53 -0.77 -0.38
CA TYR A 288 -4.66 0.02 -0.85
C TYR A 288 -5.97 -0.47 -0.21
N PHE A 289 -6.75 0.49 0.30
CA PHE A 289 -8.11 0.31 0.80
C PHE A 289 -8.28 -0.96 1.65
N PRO A 290 -7.56 -1.06 2.79
CA PRO A 290 -7.42 -2.29 3.56
C PRO A 290 -8.69 -2.66 4.33
N GLY A 291 -8.68 -3.79 5.01
CA GLY A 291 -9.75 -4.14 5.97
C GLY A 291 -9.71 -3.24 7.21
N TYR A 292 -10.86 -2.66 7.57
CA TYR A 292 -10.99 -1.72 8.70
C TYR A 292 -11.59 -2.35 9.96
N ALA A 293 -11.84 -3.66 9.98
CA ALA A 293 -12.45 -4.36 11.12
C ALA A 293 -11.67 -4.21 12.45
N LYS A 294 -10.39 -3.89 12.38
CA LYS A 294 -9.51 -3.65 13.55
C LYS A 294 -9.21 -2.17 13.80
N MET A 295 -9.83 -1.26 13.04
CA MET A 295 -9.73 0.18 13.23
C MET A 295 -10.93 0.66 14.06
N PRO A 296 -10.72 1.16 15.29
CA PRO A 296 -11.80 1.67 16.11
C PRO A 296 -12.54 2.81 15.41
N GLY A 297 -13.88 2.79 15.43
CA GLY A 297 -14.70 3.89 14.92
C GLY A 297 -14.58 4.16 13.41
N TYR A 298 -14.14 3.18 12.61
CA TYR A 298 -13.86 3.41 11.18
C TYR A 298 -15.04 4.01 10.40
N GLU A 299 -16.28 3.68 10.76
CA GLU A 299 -17.48 4.18 10.07
C GLU A 299 -17.56 5.71 10.19
N ARG A 300 -17.39 6.25 11.40
CA ARG A 300 -17.42 7.70 11.64
C ARG A 300 -16.34 8.41 10.83
N VAL A 301 -15.12 7.89 10.88
CA VAL A 301 -13.97 8.42 10.14
C VAL A 301 -14.25 8.41 8.63
N LEU A 302 -14.79 7.32 8.10
CA LEU A 302 -15.11 7.21 6.67
C LEU A 302 -16.21 8.18 6.27
N ILE A 303 -17.23 8.35 7.10
CA ILE A 303 -18.33 9.28 6.86
C ILE A 303 -17.82 10.72 6.86
N ASP A 304 -16.98 11.09 7.83
CA ASP A 304 -16.30 12.40 7.86
C ASP A 304 -15.52 12.63 6.56
N PHE A 305 -14.69 11.66 6.17
CA PHE A 305 -13.91 11.72 4.95
C PHE A 305 -14.76 11.86 3.68
N LEU A 306 -15.79 11.01 3.51
CA LEU A 306 -16.67 11.08 2.35
C LEU A 306 -17.41 12.42 2.31
N TRP A 307 -17.86 12.91 3.47
CA TRP A 307 -18.49 14.22 3.60
C TRP A 307 -17.55 15.34 3.18
N ASP A 308 -16.30 15.31 3.63
CA ASP A 308 -15.31 16.32 3.29
C ASP A 308 -15.01 16.32 1.80
N VAL A 309 -14.84 15.15 1.17
CA VAL A 309 -14.63 15.05 -0.28
C VAL A 309 -15.78 15.67 -1.06
N VAL A 310 -17.03 15.34 -0.73
CA VAL A 310 -18.21 15.88 -1.45
C VAL A 310 -18.55 17.33 -1.07
N SER A 311 -18.05 17.82 0.08
CA SER A 311 -18.32 19.19 0.57
C SER A 311 -17.23 20.19 0.21
N GLU A 312 -15.96 19.80 0.15
CA GLU A 312 -14.87 20.61 -0.41
C GLU A 312 -15.16 21.03 -1.84
N ARG A 313 -15.78 20.14 -2.61
CA ARG A 313 -16.28 20.45 -3.94
C ARG A 313 -17.26 21.63 -3.96
N LYS A 314 -18.20 21.72 -3.00
CA LYS A 314 -19.13 22.87 -2.93
C LYS A 314 -18.37 24.17 -2.74
N ARG A 315 -17.34 24.20 -1.89
CA ARG A 315 -16.52 25.41 -1.67
C ARG A 315 -15.81 25.82 -2.97
N THR A 316 -15.13 24.89 -3.63
CA THR A 316 -14.41 25.16 -4.89
C THR A 316 -15.35 25.58 -6.02
N THR A 317 -16.53 24.96 -6.18
CA THR A 317 -17.49 25.35 -7.23
C THR A 317 -18.12 26.71 -6.94
N VAL A 318 -18.45 27.03 -5.68
CA VAL A 318 -18.97 28.35 -5.29
C VAL A 318 -17.91 29.43 -5.50
N ASP A 319 -16.67 29.16 -5.14
CA ASP A 319 -15.54 30.08 -5.36
C ASP A 319 -15.28 30.29 -6.87
N GLN A 320 -15.32 29.23 -7.68
CA GLN A 320 -15.19 29.35 -9.14
C GLN A 320 -16.35 30.12 -9.77
N MET A 321 -17.59 29.93 -9.30
CA MET A 321 -18.75 30.69 -9.75
C MET A 321 -18.69 32.16 -9.31
N ALA A 322 -18.20 32.45 -8.10
CA ALA A 322 -17.98 33.80 -7.61
C ALA A 322 -16.87 34.51 -8.41
N VAL A 323 -15.76 33.83 -8.69
CA VAL A 323 -14.68 34.36 -9.53
C VAL A 323 -15.14 34.55 -10.97
N ALA A 324 -15.89 33.62 -11.56
CA ALA A 324 -16.45 33.77 -12.91
C ALA A 324 -17.44 34.95 -13.00
N ALA A 325 -18.30 35.15 -12.00
CA ALA A 325 -19.20 36.29 -11.93
C ALA A 325 -18.44 37.63 -11.88
N VAL A 326 -17.31 37.68 -11.17
CA VAL A 326 -16.42 38.85 -11.14
C VAL A 326 -15.70 39.03 -12.50
N THR A 327 -15.24 37.95 -13.12
CA THR A 327 -14.47 38.00 -14.38
C THR A 327 -15.33 38.33 -15.60
N THR A 328 -16.62 37.97 -15.58
CA THR A 328 -17.57 38.31 -16.67
C THR A 328 -17.85 39.82 -16.76
N THR A 329 -17.53 40.59 -15.70
CA THR A 329 -17.57 42.06 -15.73
C THR A 329 -16.29 42.71 -16.28
N ALA A 330 -15.23 41.93 -16.54
CA ALA A 330 -13.92 42.45 -16.91
C ALA A 330 -13.16 41.53 -17.88
N ALA A 331 -13.62 41.37 -19.12
CA ALA A 331 -12.76 40.87 -20.22
C ALA A 331 -13.33 41.16 -21.62
N GLY A 332 -13.08 42.37 -22.12
CA GLY A 332 -12.84 42.58 -23.55
C GLY A 332 -11.34 42.66 -23.78
N GLY A 333 -10.78 41.83 -24.67
CA GLY A 333 -9.45 42.04 -25.24
C GLY A 333 -8.46 40.87 -25.20
N ASN A 334 -8.28 40.27 -26.39
CA ASN A 334 -7.09 39.60 -26.95
C ASN A 334 -6.44 38.36 -26.29
N ARG A 335 -6.48 37.26 -27.07
CA ARG A 335 -5.61 36.09 -27.02
C ARG A 335 -4.25 36.35 -27.71
N PRO A 336 -3.20 35.63 -27.31
CA PRO A 336 -2.29 35.04 -28.29
C PRO A 336 -2.10 33.53 -28.10
N ALA A 337 -1.62 32.90 -29.17
CA ALA A 337 -1.53 31.46 -29.42
C ALA A 337 -0.33 30.78 -28.73
N ALA A 338 -0.48 29.48 -28.41
CA ALA A 338 0.57 28.61 -27.90
C ALA A 338 1.14 27.70 -29.00
N ALA A 339 2.47 27.58 -29.06
CA ALA A 339 3.21 26.65 -29.90
C ALA A 339 3.52 25.35 -29.13
N ALA A 340 3.33 24.22 -29.81
CA ALA A 340 3.60 22.87 -29.30
C ALA A 340 5.05 22.45 -29.58
N VAL A 341 5.68 21.75 -28.63
CA VAL A 341 6.89 20.97 -28.85
C VAL A 341 6.67 19.59 -28.24
N GLY A 342 6.72 18.56 -29.08
CA GLY A 342 6.67 17.15 -28.70
C GLY A 342 8.04 16.64 -28.27
N VAL A 343 8.04 15.65 -27.38
CA VAL A 343 9.23 14.88 -26.99
C VAL A 343 8.87 13.41 -27.06
N GLU A 344 9.63 12.66 -27.84
CA GLU A 344 9.56 11.20 -28.00
C GLU A 344 10.09 10.48 -26.75
N GLU A 345 9.36 9.44 -26.31
CA GLU A 345 9.79 8.52 -25.26
C GLU A 345 10.58 7.35 -25.87
N ASN A 346 11.81 7.13 -25.42
CA ASN A 346 12.56 5.90 -25.66
C ASN A 346 12.57 5.04 -24.38
N GLY A 347 11.99 3.84 -24.48
CA GLY A 347 11.90 2.86 -23.43
C GLY A 347 13.26 2.22 -23.08
N VAL A 348 13.49 2.02 -21.78
CA VAL A 348 14.68 1.36 -21.22
C VAL A 348 14.24 0.11 -20.43
N SER A 349 14.90 -1.01 -20.70
CA SER A 349 14.72 -2.31 -20.03
C SER A 349 15.11 -2.25 -18.53
N PRO A 350 14.42 -2.98 -17.61
CA PRO A 350 14.67 -2.84 -16.18
C PRO A 350 15.98 -3.52 -15.75
N ARG A 351 16.94 -2.74 -15.27
CA ARG A 351 18.09 -3.24 -14.51
C ARG A 351 17.64 -3.78 -13.15
N GLN A 352 18.25 -4.87 -12.70
CA GLN A 352 18.03 -5.46 -11.38
C GLN A 352 18.21 -4.40 -10.28
N GLN A 353 17.15 -4.14 -9.53
CA GLN A 353 17.11 -3.04 -8.58
C GLN A 353 17.40 -3.56 -7.17
N VAL A 354 18.69 -3.53 -6.80
CA VAL A 354 19.11 -3.80 -5.43
C VAL A 354 18.80 -2.54 -4.60
N MET A 355 17.83 -2.64 -3.69
CA MET A 355 17.54 -1.55 -2.76
C MET A 355 18.31 -1.75 -1.48
N LEU A 356 19.46 -1.07 -1.40
CA LEU A 356 20.11 -0.80 -0.12
C LEU A 356 19.16 0.10 0.68
N GLY A 357 18.85 -0.28 1.93
CA GLY A 357 17.87 0.41 2.76
C GLY A 357 18.16 1.91 2.79
N CYS A 358 17.17 2.73 2.42
CA CYS A 358 17.30 4.18 2.49
C CYS A 358 17.36 4.58 3.97
N GLU A 359 18.55 4.91 4.45
CA GLU A 359 18.71 5.80 5.59
C GLU A 359 18.69 7.22 5.03
N ASP A 360 18.00 8.16 5.68
CA ASP A 360 18.07 9.59 5.33
C ASP A 360 19.54 10.05 5.39
N GLU A 361 20.22 10.01 4.24
CA GLU A 361 21.48 10.70 4.02
C GLU A 361 21.17 12.14 3.59
N ALA A 362 21.44 13.06 4.50
CA ALA A 362 21.46 14.48 4.20
C ALA A 362 22.50 14.76 3.09
N VAL A 363 21.99 15.12 1.92
CA VAL A 363 22.60 15.80 0.77
C VAL A 363 24.09 16.17 0.88
N ARG A 364 24.94 15.55 0.05
CA ARG A 364 26.14 16.19 -0.52
C ARG A 364 26.31 15.83 -2.00
N ASN A 365 26.31 16.86 -2.85
CA ASN A 365 26.57 16.80 -4.29
C ASN A 365 28.00 16.36 -4.63
N ILE A 366 28.19 15.66 -5.75
CA ILE A 366 29.21 15.90 -6.80
C ILE A 366 28.84 15.08 -8.05
N ALA A 367 28.93 15.73 -9.21
CA ALA A 367 28.70 15.21 -10.55
C ALA A 367 29.86 14.31 -11.05
N VAL A 368 29.62 13.50 -12.10
CA VAL A 368 30.41 13.41 -13.36
C VAL A 368 30.20 12.06 -14.11
N THR A 369 29.61 12.18 -15.32
CA THR A 369 29.80 11.51 -16.63
C THR A 369 29.68 9.98 -16.88
N ASN A 370 28.68 9.66 -17.72
CA ASN A 370 28.69 8.95 -19.02
C ASN A 370 29.64 7.77 -19.36
N SER A 371 29.01 6.71 -19.90
CA SER A 371 29.33 5.86 -21.08
C SER A 371 29.00 4.38 -20.78
N GLY A 372 28.46 3.49 -21.62
CA GLY A 372 27.99 3.46 -23.01
C GLY A 372 27.89 1.96 -23.43
N CYS A 373 26.92 1.58 -24.29
CA CYS A 373 26.82 0.32 -25.10
C CYS A 373 26.78 -1.06 -24.37
N SER A 374 26.24 -2.18 -24.89
CA SER A 374 25.57 -2.55 -26.15
C SER A 374 24.96 -3.99 -26.03
N THR A 375 23.69 -4.14 -26.42
CA THR A 375 22.96 -5.20 -27.18
C THR A 375 23.49 -6.65 -27.39
N SER A 376 22.62 -7.66 -27.17
CA SER A 376 22.19 -8.78 -28.09
C SER A 376 21.43 -9.91 -27.31
N THR A 377 20.11 -10.12 -27.47
CA THR A 377 19.36 -11.03 -28.41
C THR A 377 19.64 -12.54 -28.25
N ASP A 378 18.69 -13.32 -27.69
CA ASP A 378 17.73 -14.18 -28.43
C ASP A 378 17.20 -15.44 -27.67
N ASN A 379 15.88 -15.65 -27.84
CA ASN A 379 15.07 -16.90 -27.98
C ASN A 379 15.09 -17.98 -26.86
N CYS A 380 13.99 -18.19 -26.12
CA CYS A 380 12.70 -18.87 -26.45
C CYS A 380 12.77 -20.41 -26.46
N ILE A 381 11.84 -21.05 -25.72
CA ILE A 381 10.90 -22.14 -26.12
C ILE A 381 10.60 -23.12 -24.95
N ASP A 382 9.29 -23.27 -24.68
CA ASP A 382 8.47 -24.37 -24.10
C ASP A 382 8.86 -25.06 -22.78
N GLY A 383 7.97 -25.47 -21.88
CA GLY A 383 6.51 -25.58 -21.89
C GLY A 383 6.05 -26.36 -20.64
N GLU A 384 4.72 -26.46 -20.50
CA GLU A 384 3.95 -27.41 -19.67
C GLU A 384 3.73 -27.15 -18.16
N ASP A 385 2.53 -26.60 -17.94
CA ASP A 385 1.56 -26.91 -16.89
C ASP A 385 1.74 -28.26 -16.18
N GLN A 386 1.62 -28.27 -14.85
CA GLN A 386 0.63 -29.11 -14.15
C GLN A 386 0.19 -28.51 -12.81
N LYS A 387 -1.13 -28.58 -12.62
CA LYS A 387 -1.95 -28.20 -11.47
C LYS A 387 -1.53 -28.95 -10.21
N GLU A 388 -1.58 -28.28 -9.05
CA GLU A 388 -2.23 -28.86 -7.87
C GLU A 388 -2.58 -27.86 -6.76
N LYS A 389 -3.63 -28.25 -6.04
CA LYS A 389 -4.54 -27.46 -5.20
C LYS A 389 -3.91 -27.06 -3.85
N SER A 390 -4.22 -25.85 -3.38
CA SER A 390 -3.91 -25.37 -2.02
C SER A 390 -5.18 -25.20 -1.18
N PRO A 391 -5.16 -25.54 0.12
CA PRO A 391 -6.03 -24.93 1.12
C PRO A 391 -5.32 -23.73 1.79
N ILE A 392 -6.07 -22.66 1.97
CA ILE A 392 -5.70 -21.38 2.58
C ILE A 392 -6.11 -21.43 4.06
N LEU A 393 -5.26 -20.94 4.96
CA LEU A 393 -5.70 -20.53 6.31
C LEU A 393 -5.07 -19.20 6.69
N GLN A 394 -5.96 -18.31 7.12
CA GLN A 394 -5.75 -16.95 7.59
C GLN A 394 -5.14 -16.97 9.00
N VAL A 395 -4.25 -16.02 9.29
CA VAL A 395 -3.93 -15.55 10.65
C VAL A 395 -3.96 -14.03 10.65
#